data_AF-A0A942PCC7-F1
#
_entry.id   AF-A0A942PCC7-F1
#
_cell.length_a   1.000
_cell.length_b   1.000
_cell.length_c   1.000
_cell.angle_alpha   90.00
_cell.angle_beta   90.00
_cell.angle_gamma   90.00
#
_symmetry.space_group_name_H-M   'P 1'
#
loop_
_entity.id
_entity.type
_entity.pdbx_description
1 polymer ?
#
loop_
_entity_poly.entity_id
_entity_poly.type
_entity_poly.pdbx_seq_one_letter_code
_entity_poly.pdbx_strand_id
1 'polypeptide(L)'
;MNTSLKKQIYDVITGKGQVRHGAIIQTITRYLGDCTQTSRETESPKQVRKQETQNLEVWITDQNLWIDAIDLSKFVSEGAEQRVYLKDTSHVIKLNDSIYYQSWRDYFHSLLLHNFFFEDTAYRLAGFVKEKEVLFAVVEQPFVSITSLTDIEQLKHFMAINGFENTRNNDYIIPK
;
A
#
# COMPACT_ATOMS: atom_id res chain seq x y z
N MET A 1 21.77 10.11 -0.21
CA MET A 1 21.21 9.01 0.61
C MET A 1 22.31 8.33 1.40
N ASN A 2 22.19 8.28 2.73
CA ASN A 2 23.14 7.61 3.63
C ASN A 2 23.21 6.10 3.35
N THR A 3 24.41 5.51 3.24
CA THR A 3 24.65 4.08 2.97
C THR A 3 23.94 3.17 3.97
N SER A 4 23.77 3.63 5.23
CA SER A 4 23.03 2.91 6.27
C SER A 4 21.54 2.75 5.95
N LEU A 5 20.90 3.81 5.45
CA LEU A 5 19.47 3.80 5.13
C LEU A 5 19.17 2.85 3.95
N LYS A 6 20.04 2.86 2.93
CA LYS A 6 19.93 1.94 1.79
C LYS A 6 19.98 0.49 2.24
N LYS A 7 20.89 0.16 3.18
CA LYS A 7 21.00 -1.18 3.74
C LYS A 7 19.73 -1.59 4.50
N GLN A 8 19.20 -0.71 5.35
CA GLN A 8 17.96 -0.99 6.10
C GLN A 8 16.79 -1.27 5.16
N ILE A 9 16.60 -0.44 4.14
CA ILE A 9 15.54 -0.64 3.13
C ILE A 9 15.73 -1.99 2.41
N TYR A 10 16.95 -2.29 1.99
CA TYR A 10 17.27 -3.57 1.35
C TYR A 10 16.98 -4.76 2.26
N ASP A 11 17.34 -4.67 3.54
CA ASP A 11 17.08 -5.71 4.53
C ASP A 11 15.56 -5.93 4.70
N VAL A 12 14.76 -4.86 4.74
CA VAL A 12 13.28 -4.95 4.82
C VAL A 12 12.69 -5.62 3.57
N ILE A 13 13.10 -5.19 2.37
CA ILE A 13 12.59 -5.77 1.11
C ILE A 13 12.96 -7.26 0.98
N THR A 14 14.16 -7.64 1.42
CA THR A 14 14.63 -9.03 1.34
C THR A 14 14.14 -9.91 2.49
N GLY A 15 13.40 -9.36 3.46
CA GLY A 15 12.92 -10.09 4.62
C GLY A 15 13.98 -10.37 5.69
N LYS A 16 15.14 -9.70 5.62
CA LYS A 16 16.20 -9.72 6.65
C LYS A 16 15.96 -8.71 7.77
N GLY A 17 15.21 -7.65 7.46
CA GLY A 17 14.77 -6.62 8.39
C GLY A 17 13.28 -6.76 8.69
N GLN A 18 12.87 -6.36 9.89
CA GLN A 18 11.48 -6.39 10.32
C GLN A 18 10.89 -4.98 10.29
N VAL A 19 9.61 -4.90 9.92
CA VAL A 19 8.78 -3.69 10.05
C VAL A 19 7.45 -4.08 10.68
N ARG A 20 6.78 -3.11 11.29
CA ARG A 20 5.44 -3.32 11.86
C ARG A 20 4.49 -3.90 10.80
N HIS A 21 3.79 -4.96 11.17
CA HIS A 21 2.87 -5.71 10.29
C HIS A 21 3.49 -6.30 8.99
N GLY A 22 4.82 -6.35 8.87
CA GLY A 22 5.50 -6.76 7.63
C GLY A 22 5.61 -8.27 7.39
N ALA A 23 5.47 -9.11 8.43
CA ALA A 23 5.80 -10.54 8.34
C ALA A 23 5.00 -11.28 7.25
N ILE A 24 3.68 -11.12 7.22
CA ILE A 24 2.82 -11.75 6.20
C ILE A 24 3.12 -11.21 4.80
N ILE A 25 3.38 -9.91 4.68
CA ILE A 25 3.69 -9.23 3.41
C ILE A 25 5.01 -9.74 2.82
N GLN A 26 6.04 -9.89 3.66
CA GLN A 26 7.32 -10.48 3.28
C GLN A 26 7.18 -11.95 2.87
N THR A 27 6.36 -12.73 3.57
CA THR A 27 6.08 -14.13 3.22
C THR A 27 5.42 -14.25 1.86
N ILE A 28 4.38 -13.46 1.57
CA ILE A 28 3.71 -13.45 0.25
C ILE A 28 4.69 -13.03 -0.85
N THR A 29 5.49 -12.00 -0.59
CA THR A 29 6.43 -11.47 -1.59
C THR A 29 7.52 -12.48 -1.94
N ARG A 30 7.97 -13.28 -0.95
CA ARG A 30 8.88 -14.40 -1.16
C ARG A 30 8.23 -15.51 -1.97
N TYR A 31 7.03 -15.93 -1.58
CA TYR A 31 6.27 -16.96 -2.30
C TYR A 31 6.07 -16.60 -3.78
N LEU A 32 5.65 -15.37 -4.08
CA LEU A 32 5.50 -14.91 -5.47
C LEU A 32 6.86 -14.87 -6.20
N GLY A 33 7.93 -14.47 -5.52
CA GLY A 33 9.29 -14.51 -6.06
C GLY A 33 9.72 -15.92 -6.48
N ASP A 34 9.47 -16.92 -5.64
CA ASP A 34 9.83 -18.32 -5.90
C ASP A 34 9.04 -18.88 -7.10
N CYS A 35 7.77 -18.52 -7.25
CA CYS A 35 6.95 -18.91 -8.41
C CYS A 35 7.38 -18.26 -9.73
N THR A 36 7.98 -17.07 -9.70
CA THR A 36 8.47 -16.40 -10.93
C THR A 36 9.79 -16.97 -11.43
N GLN A 37 10.65 -17.49 -10.55
CA GLN A 37 11.96 -18.05 -10.94
C GLN A 37 11.84 -19.34 -11.76
N THR A 38 10.72 -20.06 -11.65
CA THR A 38 10.43 -21.27 -12.42
C THR A 38 9.99 -20.96 -13.86
N SER A 39 9.56 -19.74 -14.15
CA SER A 39 9.01 -19.30 -15.45
C SER A 39 10.03 -18.40 -16.17
N ARG A 40 11.11 -18.98 -16.71
CA ARG A 40 12.21 -18.22 -17.36
C ARG A 40 11.89 -17.86 -18.82
N GLU A 41 10.80 -17.14 -19.07
CA GLU A 41 10.56 -16.46 -20.35
C GLU A 41 10.48 -14.95 -20.12
N THR A 42 10.86 -14.14 -21.12
CA THR A 42 10.70 -12.68 -21.08
C THR A 42 9.22 -12.32 -21.15
N GLU A 43 8.56 -12.41 -20.00
CA GLU A 43 7.15 -12.07 -19.84
C GLU A 43 6.95 -10.55 -19.86
N SER A 44 5.90 -10.10 -20.54
CA SER A 44 5.44 -8.72 -20.44
C SER A 44 4.90 -8.43 -19.02
N PRO A 45 4.92 -7.17 -18.54
CA PRO A 45 4.38 -6.82 -17.22
C PRO A 45 2.93 -7.29 -16.97
N LYS A 46 2.11 -7.31 -18.04
CA LYS A 46 0.73 -7.83 -17.96
C LYS A 46 0.68 -9.34 -17.71
N GLN A 47 1.60 -10.10 -18.30
CA GLN A 47 1.70 -11.56 -18.08
C GLN A 47 2.16 -11.85 -16.65
N VAL A 48 3.21 -11.16 -16.19
CA VAL A 48 3.73 -11.28 -14.83
C VAL A 48 2.62 -11.03 -13.81
N ARG A 49 1.90 -9.92 -13.93
CA ARG A 49 0.80 -9.60 -13.00
C ARG A 49 -0.31 -10.64 -13.03
N LYS A 50 -0.68 -11.14 -14.22
CA LYS A 50 -1.69 -12.20 -14.34
C LYS A 50 -1.26 -13.49 -13.63
N GLN A 51 0.01 -13.90 -13.83
CA GLN A 51 0.57 -15.07 -13.18
C GLN A 51 0.64 -14.90 -11.66
N GLU A 52 1.08 -13.73 -11.19
CA GLU A 52 1.10 -13.40 -9.77
C GLU A 52 -0.30 -13.41 -9.15
N THR A 53 -1.32 -12.87 -9.84
CA THR A 53 -2.71 -12.95 -9.37
C THR A 53 -3.14 -14.41 -9.18
N GLN A 54 -2.86 -15.29 -10.15
CA GLN A 54 -3.22 -16.71 -10.05
C GLN A 54 -2.50 -17.41 -8.89
N ASN A 55 -1.19 -17.20 -8.76
CA ASN A 55 -0.40 -17.78 -7.67
C ASN A 55 -0.89 -17.25 -6.30
N LEU A 56 -1.26 -15.97 -6.25
CA LEU A 56 -1.78 -15.33 -5.05
C LEU A 56 -3.15 -15.89 -4.66
N GLU A 57 -4.07 -16.11 -5.61
CA GLU A 57 -5.37 -16.74 -5.33
C GLU A 57 -5.23 -18.15 -4.73
N VAL A 58 -4.28 -18.95 -5.23
CA VAL A 58 -3.95 -20.27 -4.64
C VAL A 58 -3.48 -20.10 -3.21
N TRP A 59 -2.51 -19.22 -2.98
CA TRP A 59 -1.94 -18.99 -1.65
C TRP A 59 -2.96 -18.44 -0.65
N ILE A 60 -3.84 -17.51 -1.08
CA ILE A 60 -4.91 -16.96 -0.25
C ILE A 60 -5.86 -18.07 0.20
N THR A 61 -6.20 -18.97 -0.71
CA THR A 61 -7.07 -20.11 -0.42
C THR A 61 -6.41 -21.07 0.55
N ASP A 62 -5.15 -21.44 0.32
CA ASP A 62 -4.38 -22.35 1.16
C ASP A 62 -4.17 -21.81 2.58
N GLN A 63 -4.02 -20.49 2.72
CA GLN A 63 -3.82 -19.82 4.02
C GLN A 63 -5.12 -19.31 4.66
N ASN A 64 -6.28 -19.54 4.02
CA ASN A 64 -7.58 -19.07 4.48
C ASN A 64 -7.64 -17.55 4.75
N LEU A 65 -7.19 -16.76 3.76
CA LEU A 65 -7.08 -15.29 3.85
C LEU A 65 -8.15 -14.54 3.04
N TRP A 66 -9.18 -15.26 2.57
CA TRP A 66 -10.35 -14.66 1.95
C TRP A 66 -11.19 -13.92 3.01
N ILE A 67 -11.67 -12.73 2.67
CA ILE A 67 -12.59 -11.95 3.48
C ILE A 67 -13.96 -12.01 2.82
N ASP A 68 -14.90 -12.68 3.48
CA ASP A 68 -16.24 -12.97 2.94
C ASP A 68 -17.13 -11.73 2.85
N ALA A 69 -16.95 -10.75 3.73
CA ALA A 69 -17.75 -9.54 3.75
C ALA A 69 -16.95 -8.34 4.28
N ILE A 70 -16.92 -7.28 3.48
CA ILE A 70 -16.51 -5.95 3.91
C ILE A 70 -17.77 -5.11 4.04
N ASP A 71 -17.91 -4.40 5.16
CA ASP A 71 -19.05 -3.51 5.38
C ASP A 71 -18.94 -2.28 4.48
N LEU A 72 -19.54 -2.38 3.29
CA LEU A 72 -19.53 -1.33 2.27
C LEU A 72 -20.35 -0.10 2.70
N SER A 73 -21.17 -0.18 3.75
CA SER A 73 -21.95 0.95 4.24
C SER A 73 -21.10 2.08 4.85
N LYS A 74 -19.85 1.77 5.19
CA LYS A 74 -18.88 2.71 5.79
C LYS A 74 -17.96 3.36 4.77
N PHE A 75 -18.37 3.41 3.52
CA PHE A 75 -17.61 4.06 2.45
C PHE A 75 -17.29 5.53 2.78
N VAL A 76 -16.04 5.92 2.61
CA VAL A 76 -15.56 7.30 2.83
C VAL A 76 -15.26 7.98 1.51
N SER A 77 -14.43 7.34 0.70
CA SER A 77 -13.95 7.89 -0.55
C SER A 77 -13.40 6.80 -1.47
N GLU A 78 -13.46 7.09 -2.76
CA GLU A 78 -12.82 6.30 -3.81
C GLU A 78 -11.89 7.26 -4.56
N GLY A 79 -10.60 7.05 -4.37
CA GLY A 79 -9.59 7.65 -5.24
C GLY A 79 -9.33 6.72 -6.42
N ALA A 80 -8.57 7.21 -7.40
CA ALA A 80 -8.16 6.39 -8.52
C ALA A 80 -7.40 5.13 -8.04
N GLU A 81 -6.59 5.27 -6.98
CA GLU A 81 -5.72 4.21 -6.48
C GLU A 81 -6.38 3.21 -5.51
N GLN A 82 -7.32 3.66 -4.66
CA GLN A 82 -7.83 2.85 -3.53
C GLN A 82 -9.27 3.25 -3.16
N ARG A 83 -10.06 2.26 -2.73
CA ARG A 83 -11.36 2.47 -2.06
C ARG A 83 -11.17 2.45 -0.55
N VAL A 84 -11.69 3.46 0.15
CA VAL A 84 -11.49 3.66 1.60
C VAL A 84 -12.81 3.55 2.36
N TYR A 85 -12.81 2.76 3.42
CA TYR A 85 -13.96 2.51 4.29
C TYR A 85 -13.57 2.80 5.75
N LEU A 86 -14.45 3.41 6.52
CA LEU A 86 -14.27 3.51 7.97
C LEU A 86 -14.46 2.12 8.59
N LYS A 87 -13.55 1.72 9.48
CA LYS A 87 -13.73 0.51 10.27
C LYS A 87 -14.34 0.87 11.62
N ASP A 88 -13.65 1.77 12.32
CA ASP A 88 -13.99 2.29 13.64
C ASP A 88 -13.50 3.74 13.79
N THR A 89 -13.41 4.25 15.02
CA THR A 89 -12.99 5.64 15.32
C THR A 89 -11.51 5.92 15.11
N SER A 90 -10.68 4.90 14.85
CA SER A 90 -9.23 5.06 14.67
C SER A 90 -8.64 4.28 13.50
N HIS A 91 -9.43 3.46 12.80
CA HIS A 91 -8.96 2.69 11.65
C HIS A 91 -9.83 2.86 10.40
N VAL A 92 -9.15 2.84 9.26
CA VAL A 92 -9.76 2.70 7.93
C VAL A 92 -9.35 1.38 7.29
N ILE A 93 -10.24 0.83 6.47
CA ILE A 93 -9.96 -0.28 5.55
C ILE A 93 -9.74 0.31 4.17
N LYS A 94 -8.71 -0.17 3.47
CA LYS A 94 -8.45 0.18 2.08
C LYS A 94 -8.40 -1.06 1.20
N LEU A 95 -9.06 -0.97 0.05
CA LEU A 95 -9.03 -1.99 -1.01
C LEU A 95 -8.15 -1.47 -2.15
N ASN A 96 -7.17 -2.27 -2.55
CA ASN A 96 -6.26 -1.97 -3.66
C ASN A 96 -6.17 -3.17 -4.59
N ASP A 97 -6.40 -2.96 -5.89
CA ASP A 97 -6.32 -4.00 -6.93
C ASP A 97 -4.94 -4.11 -7.58
N SER A 98 -3.97 -3.34 -7.09
CA SER A 98 -2.62 -3.18 -7.61
C SER A 98 -2.52 -2.54 -9.01
N ILE A 99 -3.55 -1.86 -9.53
CA ILE A 99 -3.55 -1.39 -10.94
C ILE A 99 -2.49 -0.35 -11.27
N TYR A 100 -2.08 0.45 -10.29
CA TYR A 100 -1.01 1.45 -10.41
C TYR A 100 0.40 0.87 -10.22
N TYR A 101 0.52 -0.43 -10.01
CA TYR A 101 1.79 -1.13 -9.81
C TYR A 101 2.09 -2.05 -11.00
N GLN A 102 3.37 -2.29 -11.28
CA GLN A 102 3.76 -3.17 -12.39
C GLN A 102 3.44 -4.64 -12.08
N SER A 103 3.45 -5.01 -10.80
CA SER A 103 3.21 -6.37 -10.28
C SER A 103 2.60 -6.33 -8.87
N TRP A 104 2.08 -7.45 -8.38
CA TRP A 104 1.66 -7.60 -6.99
C TRP A 104 2.85 -7.51 -6.04
N ARG A 105 4.02 -8.03 -6.43
CA ARG A 105 5.25 -7.89 -5.64
C ARG A 105 5.63 -6.43 -5.44
N ASP A 106 5.48 -5.59 -6.46
CA ASP A 106 5.74 -4.15 -6.32
C ASP A 106 4.76 -3.47 -5.37
N TYR A 107 3.49 -3.86 -5.43
CA TYR A 107 2.49 -3.41 -4.45
C TYR A 107 2.88 -3.80 -3.02
N PHE A 108 3.26 -5.07 -2.78
CA PHE A 108 3.67 -5.52 -1.44
C PHE A 108 4.95 -4.85 -0.96
N HIS A 109 5.94 -4.62 -1.84
CA HIS A 109 7.11 -3.81 -1.51
C HIS A 109 6.72 -2.39 -1.10
N SER A 110 5.74 -1.77 -1.78
CA SER A 110 5.26 -0.44 -1.41
C SER A 110 4.65 -0.40 -0.01
N LEU A 111 3.94 -1.47 0.42
CA LEU A 111 3.42 -1.59 1.78
C LEU A 111 4.55 -1.73 2.81
N LEU A 112 5.58 -2.55 2.52
CA LEU A 112 6.74 -2.69 3.39
C LEU A 112 7.51 -1.38 3.57
N LEU A 113 7.70 -0.64 2.48
CA LEU A 113 8.34 0.66 2.50
C LEU A 113 7.51 1.68 3.28
N HIS A 114 6.20 1.71 3.07
CA HIS A 114 5.32 2.58 3.84
C HIS A 114 5.44 2.28 5.34
N ASN A 115 5.39 1.01 5.74
CA ASN A 115 5.50 0.61 7.15
C ASN A 115 6.89 0.89 7.75
N PHE A 116 7.94 0.93 6.92
CA PHE A 116 9.28 1.34 7.33
C PHE A 116 9.36 2.85 7.60
N PHE A 117 8.77 3.68 6.74
CA PHE A 117 8.85 5.15 6.86
C PHE A 117 7.78 5.75 7.80
N PHE A 118 6.64 5.09 7.96
CA PHE A 118 5.46 5.60 8.66
C PHE A 118 4.92 4.55 9.63
N GLU A 119 5.68 4.22 10.68
CA GLU A 119 5.32 3.18 11.63
C GLU A 119 4.00 3.45 12.37
N ASP A 120 3.68 4.73 12.62
CA ASP A 120 2.44 5.16 13.31
C ASP A 120 1.18 4.88 12.49
N THR A 121 1.30 4.85 11.15
CA THR A 121 0.20 4.56 10.23
C THR A 121 0.47 3.31 9.40
N ALA A 122 1.25 2.38 9.96
CA ALA A 122 1.64 1.15 9.29
C ALA A 122 0.41 0.33 8.86
N TYR A 123 0.40 -0.08 7.59
CA TYR A 123 -0.63 -0.93 7.03
C TYR A 123 -0.52 -2.35 7.56
N ARG A 124 -1.65 -2.88 8.02
CA ARG A 124 -1.81 -4.30 8.34
C ARG A 124 -2.59 -4.98 7.22
N LEU A 125 -1.97 -5.92 6.52
CA LEU A 125 -2.69 -6.76 5.56
C LEU A 125 -3.70 -7.63 6.31
N ALA A 126 -4.99 -7.38 6.09
CA ALA A 126 -6.08 -8.11 6.73
C ALA A 126 -6.46 -9.37 5.95
N GLY A 127 -6.32 -9.34 4.62
CA GLY A 127 -6.69 -10.44 3.74
C GLY A 127 -6.99 -9.92 2.34
N PHE A 128 -7.82 -10.67 1.61
CA PHE A 128 -8.15 -10.38 0.22
C PHE A 128 -9.64 -10.59 -0.05
N VAL A 129 -10.17 -9.81 -0.99
CA VAL A 129 -11.53 -9.96 -1.50
C VAL A 129 -11.49 -10.01 -3.01
N LYS A 130 -12.41 -10.75 -3.63
CA LYS A 130 -12.56 -10.81 -5.08
C LYS A 130 -13.93 -10.29 -5.48
N GLU A 131 -13.96 -9.23 -6.30
CA GLU A 131 -15.19 -8.61 -6.79
C GLU A 131 -15.14 -8.53 -8.31
N LYS A 132 -16.17 -9.06 -9.01
CA LYS A 132 -16.26 -9.03 -10.48
C LYS A 132 -14.98 -9.49 -11.18
N GLU A 133 -14.38 -10.59 -10.71
CA GLU A 133 -13.10 -11.14 -11.18
C GLU A 133 -11.85 -10.29 -10.90
N VAL A 134 -11.97 -9.19 -10.14
CA VAL A 134 -10.83 -8.38 -9.72
C VAL A 134 -10.46 -8.72 -8.28
N LEU A 135 -9.19 -9.07 -8.07
CA LEU A 135 -8.62 -9.33 -6.76
C LEU A 135 -8.20 -8.01 -6.09
N PHE A 136 -8.63 -7.80 -4.85
CA PHE A 136 -8.25 -6.66 -4.04
C PHE A 136 -7.53 -7.14 -2.76
N ALA A 137 -6.38 -6.52 -2.47
CA ALA A 137 -5.78 -6.59 -1.15
C ALA A 137 -6.53 -5.67 -0.19
N VAL A 138 -6.84 -6.18 0.98
CA VAL A 138 -7.53 -5.47 2.05
C VAL A 138 -6.51 -5.12 3.12
N VAL A 139 -6.20 -3.84 3.27
CA VAL A 139 -5.28 -3.35 4.29
C VAL A 139 -6.02 -2.48 5.31
N GLU A 140 -5.68 -2.65 6.57
CA GLU A 140 -6.13 -1.78 7.64
C GLU A 140 -5.05 -0.75 7.96
N GLN A 141 -5.46 0.49 8.13
CA GLN A 141 -4.57 1.59 8.47
C GLN A 141 -5.12 2.35 9.68
N PRO A 142 -4.29 2.62 10.71
CA PRO A 142 -4.62 3.63 11.70
C PRO A 142 -4.74 4.99 11.02
N PHE A 143 -5.86 5.68 11.20
CA PHE A 143 -5.98 7.08 10.79
C PHE A 143 -5.81 7.98 12.02
N VAL A 144 -5.04 9.04 11.84
CA VAL A 144 -4.77 10.00 12.92
C VAL A 144 -6.02 10.82 13.17
N SER A 145 -6.55 10.75 14.39
CA SER A 145 -7.66 11.61 14.80
C SER A 145 -7.21 13.07 14.79
N ILE A 146 -7.97 13.93 14.12
CA ILE A 146 -7.67 15.36 14.03
C ILE A 146 -7.95 15.97 15.41
N THR A 147 -6.92 16.48 16.08
CA THR A 147 -7.05 17.13 17.40
C THR A 147 -7.43 18.61 17.27
N SER A 148 -7.16 19.24 16.13
CA SER A 148 -7.51 20.63 15.83
C SER A 148 -7.66 20.84 14.33
N LEU A 149 -8.52 21.77 13.92
CA LEU A 149 -8.60 22.21 12.52
C LEU A 149 -7.23 22.79 12.10
N THR A 150 -6.78 22.41 10.91
CA THR A 150 -5.56 22.97 10.31
C THR A 150 -5.77 24.44 10.00
N ASP A 151 -4.89 25.30 10.51
CA ASP A 151 -4.83 26.71 10.11
C ASP A 151 -4.26 26.80 8.69
N ILE A 152 -5.14 27.10 7.73
CA ILE A 152 -4.81 27.16 6.31
C ILE A 152 -3.83 28.31 6.01
N GLU A 153 -3.91 29.43 6.75
CA GLU A 153 -3.02 30.56 6.52
C GLU A 153 -1.61 30.26 7.05
N GLN A 154 -1.52 29.58 8.19
CA GLN A 154 -0.24 29.08 8.69
C GLN A 154 0.39 28.06 7.71
N LEU A 155 -0.41 27.16 7.15
CA LEU A 155 0.04 26.20 6.14
C LEU A 155 0.56 26.90 4.88
N LYS A 156 -0.19 27.86 4.33
CA LYS A 156 0.23 28.64 3.17
C LYS A 156 1.55 29.36 3.42
N HIS A 157 1.70 29.97 4.59
CA HIS A 157 2.93 30.66 4.98
C HIS A 157 4.12 29.68 5.08
N PHE A 158 3.92 28.51 5.69
CA PHE A 158 4.94 27.47 5.76
C PHE A 158 5.35 26.99 4.36
N MET A 159 4.38 26.71 3.49
CA MET A 159 4.64 26.27 2.11
C MET A 159 5.44 27.34 1.34
N ALA A 160 5.04 28.62 1.46
CA ALA A 160 5.74 29.74 0.83
C ALA A 160 7.20 29.89 1.31
N ILE A 161 7.46 29.76 2.62
CA ILE A 161 8.82 29.78 3.17
C ILE A 161 9.67 28.63 2.59
N ASN A 162 9.06 27.49 2.32
CA ASN A 162 9.75 26.33 1.73
C ASN A 162 9.83 26.39 0.19
N GLY A 163 9.52 27.54 -0.42
CA GLY A 163 9.65 27.76 -1.87
C GLY A 163 8.51 27.17 -2.70
N PHE A 164 7.37 26.87 -2.09
CA PHE A 164 6.18 26.44 -2.81
C PHE A 164 5.26 27.63 -3.08
N GLU A 165 4.76 27.74 -4.29
CA GLU A 165 3.75 28.73 -4.69
C GLU A 165 2.37 28.09 -4.77
N ASN A 166 1.38 28.70 -4.13
CA ASN A 166 -0.01 28.28 -4.24
C ASN A 166 -0.56 28.69 -5.61
N THR A 167 -1.20 27.76 -6.31
CA THR A 167 -1.77 28.01 -7.63
C THR A 167 -3.28 28.20 -7.56
N ARG A 168 -3.99 27.18 -7.06
CA ARG A 168 -5.44 27.19 -6.86
C ARG A 168 -5.79 26.30 -5.67
N ASN A 169 -6.80 26.69 -4.90
CA ASN A 169 -7.20 25.95 -3.69
C ASN A 169 -6.00 25.69 -2.78
N ASN A 170 -5.70 24.42 -2.49
CA ASN A 170 -4.53 23.99 -1.72
C ASN A 170 -3.50 23.24 -2.60
N ASP A 171 -3.46 23.56 -3.88
CA ASP A 171 -2.51 22.99 -4.84
C ASP A 171 -1.27 23.88 -4.93
N TYR A 172 -0.09 23.29 -4.77
CA TYR A 172 1.20 23.98 -4.72
C TYR A 172 2.17 23.46 -5.77
N ILE A 173 2.97 24.37 -6.32
CA ILE A 173 4.07 24.05 -7.24
C ILE A 173 5.40 24.55 -6.67
N ILE A 174 6.50 23.93 -7.08
CA ILE A 174 7.84 24.50 -6.90
C ILE A 174 8.13 25.31 -8.17
N PRO A 175 8.26 26.64 -8.09
CA PRO A 175 8.64 27.46 -9.23
C PRO A 175 9.98 26.99 -9.78
N LYS A 176 10.09 26.91 -11.10
CA LYS A 176 11.34 26.54 -11.78
C LYS A 176 12.38 27.65 -11.71
#